data_AF-A0A7J9XRL8-F1
#
_entry.id   AF-A0A7J9XRL8-F1
#
_cell.length_a   1.000
_cell.length_b   1.000
_cell.length_c   1.000
_cell.angle_alpha   90.00
_cell.angle_beta   90.00
_cell.angle_gamma   90.00
#
_symmetry.space_group_name_H-M   'P 1'
#
loop_
_entity.id
_entity.type
_entity.pdbx_description
1 polymer ?
#
loop_
_entity_poly.entity_id
_entity_poly.type
_entity_poly.pdbx_seq_one_letter_code
_entity_poly.pdbx_strand_id
1 'polypeptide(L)'
;MTTATAAPGRPDAAAPHNPAGVADAAGTQALLRCWVRETGIDRPSGGVLRLDLAVAGAGIEAPVVHWSDAGWHRFGPARFAGGAPVDAVT
;
A
#
# COMPACT_ATOMS: atom_id res chain seq x y z
N MET A 1 -44.82 -25.71 5.31
CA MET A 1 -44.25 -25.15 6.55
C MET A 1 -43.41 -26.26 7.20
N THR A 2 -42.11 -26.28 6.88
CA THR A 2 -41.11 -27.08 7.60
C THR A 2 -39.84 -26.23 7.61
N THR A 3 -39.53 -25.66 8.78
CA THR A 3 -38.36 -24.83 9.02
C THR A 3 -37.18 -25.75 9.31
N ALA A 4 -36.13 -25.70 8.49
CA ALA A 4 -34.87 -26.36 8.80
C ALA A 4 -33.99 -25.42 9.64
N THR A 5 -33.71 -25.81 10.87
CA THR A 5 -32.76 -25.13 11.77
C THR A 5 -31.36 -25.16 11.17
N ALA A 6 -30.79 -23.98 10.92
CA ALA A 6 -29.40 -23.81 10.50
C ALA A 6 -28.45 -24.19 11.65
N ALA A 7 -27.46 -25.03 11.35
CA ALA A 7 -26.38 -25.40 12.25
C ALA A 7 -25.53 -24.17 12.65
N PRO A 8 -24.93 -24.14 13.86
CA PRO A 8 -24.07 -23.04 14.28
C PRO A 8 -22.86 -22.92 13.35
N GLY A 9 -22.61 -21.69 12.88
CA GLY A 9 -21.57 -21.35 11.93
C GLY A 9 -20.18 -21.76 12.41
N ARG A 10 -19.38 -22.33 11.51
CA ARG A 10 -17.98 -22.69 11.75
C ARG A 10 -17.22 -21.44 12.24
N PRO A 11 -16.58 -21.47 13.41
CA PRO A 11 -15.65 -20.43 13.79
C PRO A 11 -14.43 -20.56 12.87
N ASP A 12 -14.01 -19.43 12.31
CA ASP A 12 -12.88 -19.27 11.39
C ASP A 12 -13.19 -19.51 9.89
N ALA A 13 -14.07 -18.68 9.33
CA ALA A 13 -13.89 -18.30 7.93
C ALA A 13 -12.72 -17.30 7.90
N ALA A 14 -11.50 -17.82 7.83
CA ALA A 14 -10.32 -17.01 7.51
C ALA A 14 -10.70 -16.08 6.35
N ALA A 15 -10.49 -14.77 6.52
CA ALA A 15 -10.78 -13.80 5.48
C ALA A 15 -10.20 -14.31 4.14
N PRO A 16 -10.95 -14.20 3.03
CA PRO A 16 -10.50 -14.78 1.76
C PRO A 16 -9.08 -14.30 1.46
N HIS A 17 -8.20 -15.25 1.15
CA HIS A 17 -6.85 -14.96 0.71
C HIS A 17 -6.94 -14.04 -0.51
N ASN A 18 -6.36 -12.85 -0.43
CA ASN A 18 -6.33 -11.89 -1.53
C ASN A 18 -4.91 -11.80 -2.12
N PRO A 19 -4.48 -12.80 -2.93
CA PRO A 19 -3.12 -12.86 -3.44
C PRO A 19 -2.82 -11.69 -4.38
N ALA A 20 -3.81 -11.22 -5.15
CA ALA A 20 -3.67 -10.05 -6.02
C ALA A 20 -3.33 -8.80 -5.21
N GLY A 21 -4.12 -8.50 -4.17
CA GLY A 21 -3.84 -7.35 -3.31
C GLY A 21 -2.50 -7.44 -2.57
N VAL A 22 -2.03 -8.64 -2.24
CA VAL A 22 -0.69 -8.84 -1.67
C VAL A 22 0.40 -8.55 -2.71
N ALA A 23 0.23 -9.02 -3.94
CA ALA A 23 1.16 -8.75 -5.04
C ALA A 23 1.22 -7.26 -5.37
N ASP A 24 0.06 -6.59 -5.44
CA ASP A 24 -0.03 -5.15 -5.68
C ASP A 24 0.68 -4.36 -4.59
N ALA A 25 0.40 -4.66 -3.31
CA ALA A 25 1.06 -3.99 -2.20
C ALA A 25 2.59 -4.18 -2.21
N ALA A 26 3.07 -5.38 -2.58
CA ALA A 26 4.49 -5.65 -2.73
C ALA A 26 5.10 -4.88 -3.92
N GLY A 27 4.39 -4.82 -5.04
CA GLY A 27 4.77 -4.09 -6.25
C GLY A 27 4.87 -2.59 -5.99
N THR A 28 3.83 -1.97 -5.44
CA THR A 28 3.84 -0.55 -5.04
C THR A 28 5.00 -0.25 -4.09
N GLN A 29 5.25 -1.10 -3.09
CA GLN A 29 6.39 -0.93 -2.20
C GLN A 29 7.76 -0.99 -2.92
N ALA A 30 7.91 -1.86 -3.92
CA ALA A 30 9.13 -1.93 -4.70
C ALA A 30 9.33 -0.64 -5.53
N LEU A 31 8.28 -0.16 -6.19
CA LEU A 31 8.31 1.07 -6.98
C LEU A 31 8.66 2.29 -6.13
N LEU A 32 8.08 2.44 -4.94
CA LEU A 32 8.41 3.54 -4.03
C LEU A 32 9.88 3.50 -3.58
N ARG A 33 10.42 2.31 -3.29
CA ARG A 33 11.86 2.17 -2.97
C ARG A 33 12.75 2.53 -4.15
N CYS A 34 12.42 2.07 -5.35
CA CYS A 34 13.15 2.44 -6.57
C CYS A 34 13.13 3.96 -6.75
N TRP A 35 11.97 4.60 -6.62
CA TRP A 35 11.84 6.05 -6.72
C TRP A 35 12.72 6.78 -5.72
N VAL A 36 12.65 6.44 -4.43
CA VAL A 36 13.48 7.08 -3.38
C VAL A 36 14.97 6.95 -3.70
N ARG A 37 15.41 5.74 -4.10
CA ARG A 37 16.81 5.48 -4.45
C ARG A 37 17.26 6.28 -5.67
N GLU A 38 16.46 6.30 -6.72
CA GLU A 38 16.83 6.91 -8.01
C GLU A 38 16.78 8.43 -7.97
N THR A 39 15.90 9.00 -7.15
CA THR A 39 15.74 10.45 -7.01
C THR A 39 16.54 11.05 -5.85
N GLY A 40 17.14 10.23 -4.99
CA GLY A 40 17.95 10.70 -3.86
C GLY A 40 17.13 11.44 -2.81
N ILE A 41 15.87 11.07 -2.61
CA ILE A 41 14.99 11.69 -1.61
C ILE A 41 15.50 11.38 -0.19
N ASP A 42 15.69 12.45 0.59
CA ASP A 42 16.02 12.35 2.01
C ASP A 42 14.83 11.92 2.87
N ARG A 43 15.11 11.46 4.09
CA ARG A 43 14.08 11.04 5.05
C ARG A 43 13.06 12.17 5.30
N PRO A 44 11.76 11.93 5.09
CA PRO A 44 10.73 12.93 5.36
C PRO A 44 10.62 13.24 6.85
N SER A 45 10.58 14.53 7.20
CA SER A 45 10.42 15.00 8.59
C SER A 45 9.06 14.66 9.19
N GLY A 46 8.00 14.61 8.36
CA GLY A 46 6.63 14.32 8.78
C GLY A 46 6.24 12.85 8.78
N GLY A 47 7.18 11.93 8.54
CA GLY A 47 6.88 10.49 8.47
C GLY A 47 5.96 10.08 7.31
N VAL A 48 5.81 10.93 6.29
CA VAL A 48 5.05 10.67 5.06
C VAL A 48 5.94 10.98 3.87
N LEU A 49 6.12 10.00 2.98
CA LEU A 49 6.75 10.20 1.68
C LEU A 49 5.74 10.91 0.77
N ARG A 50 6.16 12.01 0.15
CA ARG A 50 5.38 12.77 -0.83
C ARG A 50 6.12 12.81 -2.15
N LEU A 51 5.48 12.36 -3.21
CA LEU A 51 6.03 12.34 -4.55
C LEU A 51 5.14 13.18 -5.47
N ASP A 52 5.74 14.17 -6.16
CA ASP A 52 5.06 14.93 -7.20
C ASP A 52 5.34 14.30 -8.56
N LEU A 53 4.28 13.84 -9.23
CA LEU A 53 4.33 13.29 -10.58
C LEU A 53 3.99 14.40 -11.58
N ALA A 54 4.93 15.32 -11.78
CA ALA A 54 4.72 16.56 -12.55
C ALA A 54 4.12 16.32 -13.95
N VAL A 55 4.60 15.30 -14.68
CA VAL A 55 4.11 14.98 -16.03
C VAL A 55 2.67 14.47 -16.01
N ALA A 56 2.28 13.76 -14.94
CA ALA A 56 0.93 13.22 -14.77
C ALA A 56 -0.03 14.20 -14.08
N GLY A 57 0.46 15.32 -13.54
CA GLY A 57 -0.35 16.27 -12.76
C GLY A 57 -0.92 15.65 -11.48
N ALA A 58 -0.22 14.67 -10.89
CA ALA A 58 -0.67 13.91 -9.73
C ALA A 58 0.36 13.97 -8.59
N GLY A 59 -0.07 13.65 -7.38
CA GLY A 59 0.80 13.49 -6.21
C GLY A 59 0.50 12.18 -5.50
N ILE A 60 1.53 11.51 -4.98
CA ILE A 60 1.42 10.30 -4.17
C ILE A 60 1.87 10.60 -2.74
N GLU A 61 1.11 10.12 -1.77
CA GLU A 61 1.44 10.13 -0.35
C GLU A 61 1.50 8.70 0.19
N ALA A 62 2.56 8.36 0.93
CA ALA A 62 2.69 7.08 1.60
C ALA A 62 3.28 7.25 3.01
N PRO A 63 2.62 6.74 4.08
CA PRO A 63 3.19 6.75 5.41
C PRO A 63 4.53 6.00 5.45
N VAL A 64 5.55 6.56 6.07
CA VAL A 64 6.83 5.90 6.29
C VAL A 64 6.74 5.11 7.59
N VAL A 65 6.65 3.78 7.47
CA VAL A 65 6.63 2.88 8.63
C VAL A 65 8.06 2.61 9.12
N HIS A 66 9.02 2.51 8.20
CA HIS A 66 10.44 2.38 8.51
C HIS A 66 11.30 3.03 7.43
N TRP A 67 12.28 3.82 7.85
CA TRP A 67 13.32 4.39 6.98
C TRP A 67 14.65 3.68 7.25
N SER A 68 15.28 3.18 6.19
CA SER A 68 16.54 2.43 6.26
C SER A 68 17.61 3.15 5.43
N ASP A 69 18.79 3.35 6.00
CA ASP A 69 19.93 3.93 5.28
C ASP A 69 20.45 3.02 4.16
N ALA A 70 20.10 1.72 4.20
CA ALA A 70 20.43 0.73 3.17
C ALA A 70 19.33 0.57 2.10
N GLY A 71 18.29 1.42 2.09
CA GLY A 71 17.25 1.39 1.07
C GLY A 71 16.08 0.42 1.32
N TRP A 72 16.12 -0.37 2.41
CA TRP A 72 15.04 -1.31 2.79
C TRP A 72 13.87 -0.62 3.50
N HIS A 73 13.37 0.46 2.90
CA HIS A 73 12.25 1.22 3.46
C HIS A 73 10.96 0.38 3.50
N ARG A 74 10.12 0.67 4.49
CA ARG A 74 8.76 0.13 4.59
C ARG A 74 7.76 1.27 4.60
N PHE A 75 6.84 1.24 3.65
CA PHE A 75 5.74 2.20 3.55
C PHE A 75 4.40 1.57 3.95
N GLY A 76 3.49 2.41 4.42
CA GLY A 76 2.08 2.08 4.55
C GLY A 76 1.37 2.15 3.20
N PRO A 77 0.03 1.97 3.16
CA PRO A 77 -0.75 2.08 1.93
C PRO A 77 -0.54 3.43 1.25
N ALA A 78 -0.12 3.39 -0.01
CA ALA A 78 0.06 4.59 -0.82
C ALA A 78 -1.29 5.09 -1.34
N ARG A 79 -1.42 6.41 -1.43
CA ARG A 79 -2.63 7.07 -1.93
C ARG A 79 -2.25 8.25 -2.81
N PHE A 80 -3.09 8.58 -3.78
CA PHE A 80 -2.98 9.87 -4.44
C PHE A 80 -3.33 10.99 -3.47
N ALA A 81 -2.88 12.22 -3.73
CA ALA A 81 -3.20 13.40 -2.92
C ALA A 81 -4.72 13.63 -2.74
N GLY A 82 -5.55 13.10 -3.65
CA GLY A 82 -7.02 13.09 -3.53
C GLY A 82 -7.61 11.94 -2.68
N GLY A 83 -6.77 11.09 -2.08
CA GLY A 83 -7.17 9.99 -1.18
C GLY A 83 -7.48 8.65 -1.87
N ALA A 84 -7.50 8.61 -3.21
CA ALA A 84 -7.64 7.35 -3.96
C ALA A 84 -6.44 6.41 -3.70
N PRO A 85 -6.65 5.10 -3.53
CA PRO A 85 -5.54 4.16 -3.36
C PRO A 85 -4.65 4.12 -4.61
N VAL A 86 -3.37 3.84 -4.40
CA VAL A 86 -2.38 3.56 -5.45
C VAL A 86 -2.05 2.07 -5.40
N ASP A 87 -2.04 1.40 -6.55
CA ASP A 87 -1.56 0.03 -6.70
C ASP A 87 -0.27 0.00 -7.55
N ALA A 88 0.12 -1.16 -8.08
CA ALA A 88 1.36 -1.30 -8.82
C ALA A 88 1.26 -0.85 -10.29
N VAL A 89 0.05 -0.58 -10.80
CA VAL A 89 -0.22 -0.36 -12.23
C VAL A 89 -0.99 0.93 -12.55
N THR A 90 -1.43 1.65 -11.52
CA THR A 90 -2.10 2.95 -11.63
C THR A 90 -1.09 4.09 -11.76
#